data_AF-A0A7S3AFB4-F1
#
_entry.id   AF-A0A7S3AFB4-F1
#
_cell.length_a   1.000
_cell.length_b   1.000
_cell.length_c   1.000
_cell.angle_alpha   90.00
_cell.angle_beta   90.00
_cell.angle_gamma   90.00
#
_symmetry.space_group_name_H-M   'P 1'
#
loop_
_entity.id
_entity.type
_entity.pdbx_description
1 polymer ?
#
loop_
_entity_poly.entity_id
_entity_poly.type
_entity_poly.pdbx_seq_one_letter_code
_entity_poly.pdbx_strand_id
1 'polypeptide(L)'
;GAQTCCEWGTIPSISVSMASQADDHPTFSRLGSFQLPPAESYRELSFRLSDSRWRSVFATIDPFVKPLPDPRSVASDCHLCMLFTMISAMVVYATFALINFANRPEVETFSLLPMSSIPPIALSVSLRCSHPWQCHKEAMAGATRWSWTDTVHLVDDYTSAYTTDACHPSDTKVPAAMNKWMEYHSIVNVCYDPVGGLRIRVPEFTMPAGMKYGSPGQPSLSVMINASQAPAGGGEHMCVTIDIEPSQRKTIFVGVVVRSNEMADPATLLLPHHDSSTTVKSYEPYTADLFYDGHTDRKDGELRIALKQFADHFVISRPGSVLGVLGEIGGMNGLIFGLFLFLGLVFQRMHRMLFGGGSTTEDKPVRQSGT
;
A
#
# COMPACT_ATOMS: atom_id res chain seq x y z
N GLY A 1 19.72 -1.11 32.57
CA GLY A 1 19.97 -0.62 31.21
C GLY A 1 19.54 -1.71 30.26
N ALA A 2 18.59 -1.44 29.36
CA ALA A 2 18.17 -2.41 28.37
C ALA A 2 19.26 -2.49 27.28
N GLN A 3 19.88 -3.67 27.10
CA GLN A 3 20.71 -3.95 25.94
C GLN A 3 19.76 -4.45 24.84
N THR A 4 19.53 -3.60 23.84
CA THR A 4 18.82 -3.99 22.62
C THR A 4 19.78 -4.81 21.77
N CYS A 5 19.55 -6.12 21.70
CA CYS A 5 20.25 -7.00 20.76
C CYS A 5 19.64 -6.84 19.36
N CYS A 6 19.81 -5.66 18.74
CA CYS A 6 19.73 -5.39 17.30
C CYS A 6 20.36 -4.00 17.11
N GLU A 7 21.30 -3.86 16.17
CA GLU A 7 21.83 -2.55 15.78
C GLU A 7 20.68 -1.69 15.26
N TRP A 8 20.36 -0.62 15.98
CA TRP A 8 19.33 0.33 15.57
C TRP A 8 19.79 1.08 14.33
N GLY A 9 19.31 0.65 13.17
CA GLY A 9 19.14 1.56 12.04
C GLY A 9 18.13 2.63 12.48
N THR A 10 18.61 3.85 12.67
CA THR A 10 17.75 5.00 12.96
C THR A 10 16.79 5.17 11.79
N ILE A 11 15.49 4.92 12.01
CA ILE A 11 14.46 5.24 11.04
C ILE A 11 14.49 6.77 10.88
N PRO A 12 14.77 7.32 9.68
CA PRO A 12 14.74 8.76 9.50
C PRO A 12 13.31 9.24 9.77
N SER A 13 13.18 10.19 10.68
CA SER A 13 11.93 10.94 10.86
C SER A 13 11.58 11.61 9.54
N ILE A 14 10.62 11.06 8.80
CA ILE A 14 10.06 11.71 7.62
C ILE A 14 9.19 12.87 8.15
N SER A 15 9.77 14.06 8.16
CA SER A 15 9.01 15.30 8.30
C SER A 15 8.34 15.56 6.95
N VAL A 16 7.04 15.29 6.86
CA VAL A 16 6.23 15.71 5.72
C VAL A 16 5.96 17.19 5.88
N SER A 17 6.80 18.04 5.27
CA SER A 17 6.45 19.44 5.06
C SER A 17 5.38 19.50 3.98
N MET A 18 4.14 19.84 4.35
CA MET A 18 3.14 20.24 3.37
C MET A 18 3.56 21.58 2.77
N ALA A 19 4.26 21.54 1.64
CA ALA A 19 4.43 22.70 0.78
C ALA A 19 3.11 22.94 0.05
N SER A 20 2.36 23.95 0.50
CA SER A 20 1.30 24.58 -0.27
C SER A 20 1.95 25.24 -1.49
N GLN A 21 1.90 24.57 -2.64
CA GLN A 21 2.31 25.14 -3.91
C GLN A 21 1.10 25.88 -4.49
N ALA A 22 1.13 27.20 -4.32
CA ALA A 22 0.18 28.14 -4.89
C ALA A 22 0.23 28.09 -6.42
N ASP A 23 -0.94 28.28 -7.03
CA ASP A 23 -1.20 28.36 -8.45
C ASP A 23 -0.33 29.44 -9.13
N ASP A 24 0.57 29.01 -10.02
CA ASP A 24 1.19 29.87 -11.04
C ASP A 24 0.51 29.62 -12.39
N HIS A 25 -0.37 30.56 -12.76
CA HIS A 25 -0.91 30.69 -14.10
C HIS A 25 0.21 31.04 -15.11
N PRO A 26 0.38 30.29 -16.21
CA PRO A 26 1.22 30.76 -17.31
C PRO A 26 0.49 31.85 -18.09
N THR A 27 0.96 33.10 -17.94
CA THR A 27 0.65 34.20 -18.87
C THR A 27 1.12 33.86 -20.28
N PHE A 28 0.15 33.78 -21.20
CA PHE A 28 0.38 33.65 -22.64
C PHE A 28 1.05 34.92 -23.20
N SER A 29 2.32 34.81 -23.55
CA SER A 29 3.06 35.83 -24.29
C SER A 29 2.49 35.97 -25.71
N ARG A 30 2.23 37.23 -26.12
CA ARG A 30 1.86 37.65 -27.48
C ARG A 30 2.73 36.98 -28.55
N LEU A 31 2.13 36.14 -29.38
CA LEU A 31 2.65 35.76 -30.69
C LEU A 31 2.62 36.99 -31.61
N GLY A 32 3.78 37.29 -32.22
CA GLY A 32 3.93 38.33 -33.21
C GLY A 32 3.01 38.10 -34.42
N SER A 33 2.50 39.20 -34.96
CA SER A 33 1.73 39.24 -36.20
C SER A 33 2.56 38.67 -37.36
N PHE A 34 2.18 37.49 -37.84
CA PHE A 34 2.71 36.90 -39.06
C PHE A 34 2.01 37.54 -40.27
N GLN A 35 2.74 38.37 -41.00
CA GLN A 35 2.26 39.00 -42.24
C GLN A 35 2.37 37.97 -43.39
N LEU A 36 1.23 37.56 -43.94
CA LEU A 36 1.18 36.74 -45.15
C LEU A 36 1.75 37.53 -46.34
N PRO A 37 2.60 36.93 -47.19
CA PRO A 37 3.07 37.57 -48.41
C PRO A 37 1.91 37.75 -49.40
N PRO A 38 1.95 38.80 -50.25
CA PRO A 38 0.91 39.08 -51.23
C PRO A 38 0.78 37.94 -52.25
N ALA A 39 -0.45 37.69 -52.70
CA ALA A 39 -0.89 36.54 -53.50
C ALA A 39 -0.26 36.40 -54.90
N GLU A 40 0.72 37.23 -55.27
CA GLU A 40 1.35 37.22 -56.59
C GLU A 40 2.53 36.24 -56.70
N SER A 41 3.06 35.71 -55.60
CA SER A 41 4.20 34.79 -55.62
C SER A 41 3.84 33.30 -55.84
N TYR A 42 2.55 32.95 -55.95
CA TYR A 42 2.12 31.55 -56.15
C TYR A 42 1.89 31.16 -57.61
N ARG A 43 1.97 32.10 -58.56
CA ARG A 43 1.78 31.80 -60.00
C ARG A 43 3.03 31.30 -60.73
N GLU A 44 4.22 31.42 -60.14
CA GLU A 44 5.46 30.92 -60.76
C GLU A 44 5.88 29.52 -60.31
N LEU A 45 5.29 28.98 -59.22
CA LEU A 45 5.61 27.62 -58.75
C LEU A 45 4.90 26.51 -59.54
N SER A 46 3.91 26.83 -60.37
CA SER A 46 3.20 25.85 -61.19
C SER A 46 3.88 25.51 -62.52
N PHE A 47 4.96 26.20 -62.91
CA PHE A 47 5.56 26.06 -64.25
C PHE A 47 6.92 25.34 -64.32
N ARG A 48 7.47 24.84 -63.20
CA ARG A 48 8.75 24.11 -63.17
C ARG A 48 8.72 22.72 -62.52
N LEU A 49 7.58 22.03 -62.61
CA LEU A 49 7.46 20.61 -62.23
C LEU A 49 7.32 19.68 -63.46
N SER A 50 7.71 20.13 -64.67
CA SER A 50 7.49 19.35 -65.90
C SER A 50 8.31 18.07 -66.01
N ASP A 51 9.43 17.92 -65.28
CA ASP A 51 10.36 16.79 -65.46
C ASP A 51 10.90 16.21 -64.14
N SER A 52 10.03 15.92 -63.17
CA SER A 52 10.44 15.18 -61.98
C SER A 52 9.68 13.87 -61.84
N ARG A 53 10.33 12.85 -61.25
CA ARG A 53 9.76 11.54 -60.88
C ARG A 53 8.43 11.63 -60.10
N TRP A 54 8.10 12.82 -59.59
CA TRP A 54 6.81 13.10 -58.97
C TRP A 54 5.64 13.11 -59.95
N ARG A 55 5.86 13.27 -61.26
CA ARG A 55 4.78 13.24 -62.26
C ARG A 55 4.05 11.90 -62.29
N SER A 56 4.74 10.77 -62.09
CA SER A 56 4.06 9.47 -61.98
C SER A 56 3.30 9.35 -60.66
N VAL A 57 3.86 9.83 -59.55
CA VAL A 57 3.18 9.83 -58.24
C VAL A 57 1.93 10.70 -58.29
N PHE A 58 2.02 11.93 -58.81
CA PHE A 58 0.88 12.83 -58.96
C PHE A 58 -0.09 12.39 -60.04
N ALA A 59 0.35 11.78 -61.16
CA ALA A 59 -0.56 11.19 -62.14
C ALA A 59 -1.31 9.96 -61.59
N THR A 60 -0.78 9.29 -60.56
CA THR A 60 -1.50 8.23 -59.84
C THR A 60 -2.53 8.81 -58.87
N ILE A 61 -2.30 10.03 -58.38
CA ILE A 61 -3.16 10.77 -57.45
C ILE A 61 -4.16 11.67 -58.20
N ASP A 62 -3.97 11.92 -59.50
CA ASP A 62 -4.82 12.78 -60.31
C ASP A 62 -6.23 12.17 -60.46
N PRO A 63 -7.24 12.71 -59.76
CA PRO A 63 -8.58 12.14 -59.73
C PRO A 63 -9.30 12.30 -61.07
N PHE A 64 -8.75 13.07 -62.02
CA PHE A 64 -9.36 13.35 -63.32
C PHE A 64 -8.95 12.36 -64.42
N VAL A 65 -7.98 11.47 -64.17
CA VAL A 65 -7.47 10.52 -65.19
C VAL A 65 -8.26 9.20 -65.21
N LYS A 66 -8.98 8.85 -64.14
CA LYS A 66 -9.82 7.65 -64.08
C LYS A 66 -11.31 8.03 -64.16
N PRO A 67 -12.16 7.23 -64.85
CA PRO A 67 -13.60 7.46 -64.86
C PRO A 67 -14.11 7.51 -63.42
N LEU A 68 -14.88 8.56 -63.10
CA LEU A 68 -15.46 8.80 -61.78
C LEU A 68 -16.11 7.50 -61.29
N PRO A 69 -15.53 6.81 -60.29
CA PRO A 69 -16.16 5.63 -59.72
C PRO A 69 -17.53 6.02 -59.18
N ASP A 70 -18.52 5.15 -59.39
CA ASP A 70 -19.90 5.37 -58.97
C ASP A 70 -19.92 5.87 -57.51
N PRO A 71 -20.45 7.07 -57.20
CA PRO A 71 -20.34 7.67 -55.87
C PRO A 71 -20.89 6.79 -54.74
N ARG A 72 -21.70 5.79 -55.09
CA ARG A 72 -22.22 4.78 -54.16
C ARG A 72 -21.21 3.72 -53.74
N SER A 73 -20.21 3.38 -54.56
CA SER A 73 -19.19 2.38 -54.21
C SER A 73 -18.06 2.97 -53.36
N VAL A 74 -17.63 4.20 -53.64
CA VAL A 74 -16.56 4.89 -52.89
C VAL A 74 -16.98 5.22 -51.45
N ALA A 75 -18.28 5.50 -51.24
CA ALA A 75 -18.80 5.77 -49.91
C ALA A 75 -18.66 4.55 -48.98
N SER A 76 -18.92 3.33 -49.48
CA SER A 76 -18.90 2.10 -48.67
C SER A 76 -17.50 1.77 -48.13
N ASP A 77 -16.47 1.84 -48.98
CA ASP A 77 -15.10 1.48 -48.59
C ASP A 77 -14.48 2.49 -47.62
N CYS A 78 -14.83 3.77 -47.76
CA CYS A 78 -14.39 4.82 -46.85
C CYS A 78 -14.99 4.64 -45.45
N HIS A 79 -16.28 4.26 -45.36
CA HIS A 79 -16.93 3.99 -44.07
C HIS A 79 -16.34 2.79 -43.33
N LEU A 80 -16.00 1.70 -44.04
CA LEU A 80 -15.37 0.53 -43.43
C LEU A 80 -13.96 0.84 -42.91
N CYS A 81 -13.16 1.59 -43.66
CA CYS A 81 -11.83 2.00 -43.23
C CYS A 81 -11.89 2.90 -41.98
N MET A 82 -12.81 3.87 -41.96
CA MET A 82 -13.04 4.74 -40.81
C MET A 82 -13.52 3.96 -39.58
N LEU A 83 -14.42 3.00 -39.75
CA LEU A 83 -14.88 2.13 -38.67
C LEU A 83 -13.72 1.28 -38.11
N PHE A 84 -12.91 0.68 -38.99
CA PHE A 84 -11.78 -0.16 -38.59
C PHE A 84 -10.72 0.63 -37.82
N THR A 85 -10.34 1.81 -38.33
CA THR A 85 -9.39 2.71 -37.66
C THR A 85 -9.90 3.21 -36.31
N MET A 86 -11.19 3.46 -36.18
CA MET A 86 -11.79 3.84 -34.91
C MET A 86 -11.80 2.69 -33.90
N ILE A 87 -12.19 1.48 -34.32
CA ILE A 87 -12.16 0.29 -33.45
C ILE A 87 -10.71 -0.02 -33.02
N SER A 88 -9.75 0.04 -33.94
CA SER A 88 -8.35 -0.21 -33.60
C SER A 88 -7.79 0.83 -32.63
N ALA A 89 -8.09 2.12 -32.83
CA ALA A 89 -7.72 3.18 -31.89
C ALA A 89 -8.33 2.96 -30.50
N MET A 90 -9.60 2.53 -30.43
CA MET A 90 -10.28 2.20 -29.18
C MET A 90 -9.61 1.02 -28.47
N VAL A 91 -9.30 -0.07 -29.18
CA VAL A 91 -8.64 -1.24 -28.59
C VAL A 91 -7.24 -0.89 -28.09
N VAL A 92 -6.47 -0.12 -28.85
CA VAL A 92 -5.13 0.34 -28.45
C VAL A 92 -5.21 1.22 -27.20
N TYR A 93 -6.14 2.18 -27.16
CA TYR A 93 -6.30 3.04 -25.99
C TYR A 93 -6.79 2.27 -24.76
N ALA A 94 -7.77 1.38 -24.92
CA ALA A 94 -8.26 0.54 -23.82
C ALA A 94 -7.14 -0.34 -23.26
N THR A 95 -6.33 -0.94 -24.12
CA THR A 95 -5.16 -1.74 -23.71
C THR A 95 -4.15 -0.88 -22.97
N PHE A 96 -3.84 0.32 -23.48
CA PHE A 96 -2.94 1.27 -22.82
C PHE A 96 -3.46 1.70 -21.44
N ALA A 97 -4.75 2.03 -21.31
CA ALA A 97 -5.37 2.43 -20.06
C ALA A 97 -5.36 1.29 -19.03
N LEU A 98 -5.65 0.05 -19.46
CA LEU A 98 -5.58 -1.13 -18.60
C LEU A 98 -4.15 -1.44 -18.15
N ILE A 99 -3.15 -1.32 -19.05
CA ILE A 99 -1.74 -1.48 -18.70
C ILE A 99 -1.31 -0.41 -17.69
N ASN A 100 -1.68 0.85 -17.92
CA ASN A 100 -1.36 1.92 -16.97
C ASN A 100 -2.01 1.69 -15.63
N PHE A 101 -3.27 1.23 -15.59
CA PHE A 101 -3.95 0.86 -14.36
C PHE A 101 -3.24 -0.30 -13.63
N ALA A 102 -2.89 -1.37 -14.36
CA ALA A 102 -2.16 -2.51 -13.84
C ALA A 102 -0.72 -2.16 -13.39
N ASN A 103 -0.14 -1.09 -13.92
CA ASN A 103 1.18 -0.60 -13.54
C ASN A 103 1.13 0.55 -12.52
N ARG A 104 -0.05 0.95 -12.02
CA ARG A 104 -0.12 1.97 -10.97
C ARG A 104 0.61 1.47 -9.73
N PRO A 105 1.49 2.29 -9.14
CA PRO A 105 2.16 1.92 -7.90
C PRO A 105 1.12 1.72 -6.82
N GLU A 106 1.40 0.76 -5.94
CA GLU A 106 0.60 0.56 -4.74
C GLU A 106 0.78 1.76 -3.82
N VAL A 107 -0.33 2.15 -3.19
CA VAL A 107 -0.37 3.21 -2.19
C VAL A 107 -0.73 2.56 -0.87
N GLU A 108 0.10 2.80 0.13
CA GLU A 108 -0.16 2.41 1.50
C GLU A 108 -0.96 3.52 2.18
N THR A 109 -2.13 3.18 2.71
CA THR A 109 -2.91 4.09 3.53
C THR A 109 -2.81 3.65 4.99
N PHE A 110 -2.42 4.59 5.84
CA PHE A 110 -2.30 4.37 7.27
C PHE A 110 -3.63 4.68 7.97
N SER A 111 -4.01 3.80 8.89
CA SER A 111 -5.15 3.97 9.78
C SER A 111 -4.84 3.31 11.13
N LEU A 112 -5.62 3.64 12.15
CA LEU A 112 -5.53 2.97 13.45
C LEU A 112 -6.69 1.99 13.58
N LEU A 113 -6.38 0.74 13.91
CA LEU A 113 -7.37 -0.31 14.12
C LEU A 113 -7.44 -0.64 15.62
N PRO A 114 -8.63 -0.76 16.23
CA PRO A 114 -8.72 -1.10 17.65
C PRO A 114 -8.13 -2.49 17.91
N MET A 115 -7.27 -2.60 18.91
CA MET A 115 -6.57 -3.86 19.22
C MET A 115 -7.54 -5.00 19.61
N SER A 116 -8.75 -4.68 20.07
CA SER A 116 -9.81 -5.65 20.33
C SER A 116 -10.29 -6.41 19.07
N SER A 117 -9.97 -5.92 17.87
CA SER A 117 -10.28 -6.58 16.60
C SER A 117 -9.15 -7.48 16.08
N ILE A 118 -8.00 -7.48 16.78
CA ILE A 118 -6.81 -8.25 16.43
C ILE A 118 -6.89 -9.61 17.14
N PRO A 119 -6.56 -10.72 16.45
CA PRO A 119 -6.50 -12.03 17.10
C PRO A 119 -5.41 -12.07 18.19
N PRO A 120 -5.46 -13.04 19.11
CA PRO A 120 -4.42 -13.25 20.10
C PRO A 120 -3.03 -13.36 19.46
N ILE A 121 -2.05 -12.69 20.07
CA ILE A 121 -0.66 -12.66 19.57
C ILE A 121 0.17 -13.68 20.33
N ALA A 122 0.66 -14.70 19.65
CA ALA A 122 1.54 -15.69 20.25
C ALA A 122 2.97 -15.12 20.41
N LEU A 123 3.43 -15.02 21.65
CA LEU A 123 4.79 -14.61 22.01
C LEU A 123 5.55 -15.82 22.58
N SER A 124 6.83 -15.94 22.23
CA SER A 124 7.78 -16.82 22.90
C SER A 124 8.38 -16.06 24.07
N VAL A 125 8.21 -16.60 25.28
CA VAL A 125 8.78 -16.06 26.51
C VAL A 125 9.81 -17.05 27.04
N SER A 126 11.06 -16.59 27.11
CA SER A 126 12.18 -17.33 27.65
C SER A 126 12.69 -16.68 28.93
N LEU A 127 12.67 -17.42 30.03
CA LEU A 127 13.26 -17.01 31.29
C LEU A 127 14.66 -17.58 31.38
N ARG A 128 15.65 -16.72 31.61
CA ARG A 128 17.05 -17.10 31.76
C ARG A 128 17.65 -16.51 33.02
N CYS A 129 18.28 -17.38 33.80
CA CYS A 129 19.04 -16.97 34.98
C CYS A 129 20.51 -16.77 34.61
N SER A 130 21.18 -15.78 35.20
CA SER A 130 22.59 -15.53 34.91
C SER A 130 23.51 -16.68 35.30
N HIS A 131 23.13 -17.52 36.26
CA HIS A 131 23.79 -18.79 36.55
C HIS A 131 22.77 -19.91 36.85
N PRO A 132 23.12 -21.19 36.63
CA PRO A 132 22.22 -22.34 36.84
C PRO A 132 21.60 -22.40 38.23
N TRP A 133 22.40 -22.05 39.23
CA TRP A 133 22.01 -22.12 40.63
C TRP A 133 21.24 -20.88 41.10
N GLN A 134 21.13 -19.83 40.27
CA GLN A 134 20.67 -18.50 40.70
C GLN A 134 19.15 -18.30 40.78
N CYS A 135 18.37 -19.27 40.28
CA CYS A 135 16.91 -19.24 40.37
C CYS A 135 16.35 -20.40 41.20
N HIS A 136 17.18 -21.02 42.05
CA HIS A 136 16.71 -22.02 42.99
C HIS A 136 16.18 -21.37 44.26
N LYS A 137 15.05 -21.87 44.75
CA LYS A 137 14.48 -21.51 46.05
C LYS A 137 15.51 -21.70 47.18
N GLU A 138 16.30 -22.76 47.09
CA GLU A 138 17.33 -23.15 48.06
C GLU A 138 18.69 -23.23 47.36
N ALA A 139 19.19 -22.12 46.81
CA ALA A 139 20.56 -22.04 46.30
C ALA A 139 21.58 -22.10 47.45
N MET A 140 21.59 -23.20 48.20
CA MET A 140 22.47 -23.45 49.33
C MET A 140 23.71 -24.20 48.85
N ALA A 141 24.68 -23.46 48.34
CA ALA A 141 26.06 -23.95 48.22
C ALA A 141 27.06 -22.82 48.44
N GLY A 142 27.27 -22.42 49.71
CA GLY A 142 28.36 -21.51 50.09
C GLY A 142 27.94 -20.24 50.85
N ALA A 143 28.94 -19.46 51.27
CA ALA A 143 28.85 -18.33 52.22
C ALA A 143 28.00 -17.12 51.77
N THR A 144 27.37 -17.17 50.60
CA THR A 144 26.51 -16.10 50.06
C THR A 144 25.05 -16.55 50.08
N ARG A 145 24.40 -16.38 51.23
CA ARG A 145 22.96 -16.67 51.41
C ARG A 145 22.12 -15.62 50.69
N TRP A 146 21.71 -15.91 49.46
CA TRP A 146 20.53 -15.29 48.88
C TRP A 146 19.51 -16.40 48.61
N SER A 147 18.23 -16.09 48.67
CA SER A 147 17.16 -17.07 48.43
C SER A 147 15.89 -16.40 47.91
N TRP A 148 15.16 -17.13 47.08
CA TRP A 148 13.81 -16.78 46.66
C TRP A 148 12.80 -17.36 47.66
N THR A 149 11.74 -16.61 47.96
CA THR A 149 10.67 -17.13 48.85
C THR A 149 9.79 -18.18 48.16
N ASP A 150 9.67 -18.10 46.82
CA ASP A 150 8.84 -18.96 45.99
C ASP A 150 9.47 -19.21 44.60
N THR A 151 8.72 -19.80 43.67
CA THR A 151 9.08 -19.92 42.24
C THR A 151 8.60 -18.72 41.42
N VAL A 152 9.10 -18.54 40.20
CA VAL A 152 8.56 -17.56 39.25
C VAL A 152 7.21 -18.04 38.72
N HIS A 153 6.26 -17.12 38.56
CA HIS A 153 4.92 -17.42 38.04
C HIS A 153 4.68 -16.64 36.74
N LEU A 154 4.13 -17.32 35.73
CA LEU A 154 3.48 -16.69 34.58
C LEU A 154 1.98 -16.67 34.86
N VAL A 155 1.44 -15.48 35.06
CA VAL A 155 0.04 -15.26 35.41
C VAL A 155 -0.65 -14.54 34.27
N ASP A 156 -1.62 -15.21 33.65
CA ASP A 156 -2.53 -14.61 32.70
C ASP A 156 -3.70 -13.97 33.48
N ASP A 157 -3.75 -12.64 33.46
CA ASP A 157 -4.67 -11.79 34.20
C ASP A 157 -5.64 -11.15 33.20
N TYR A 158 -6.48 -11.95 32.54
CA TYR A 158 -7.50 -11.41 31.62
C TYR A 158 -8.84 -11.30 32.33
N THR A 159 -9.47 -10.13 32.23
CA THR A 159 -10.84 -9.91 32.71
C THR A 159 -11.83 -10.69 31.85
N SER A 160 -12.95 -11.10 32.43
CA SER A 160 -13.94 -11.99 31.78
C SER A 160 -14.53 -11.44 30.48
N ALA A 161 -14.45 -10.12 30.25
CA ALA A 161 -14.92 -9.50 29.01
C ALA A 161 -14.00 -9.77 27.80
N TYR A 162 -12.75 -10.16 28.05
CA TYR A 162 -11.73 -10.38 27.02
C TYR A 162 -11.19 -11.81 27.01
N THR A 163 -11.80 -12.71 27.79
CA THR A 163 -11.44 -14.13 27.77
C THR A 163 -11.92 -14.79 26.49
N THR A 164 -11.01 -15.40 25.76
CA THR A 164 -11.28 -16.23 24.57
C THR A 164 -10.74 -17.63 24.82
N ASP A 165 -11.08 -18.61 23.98
CA ASP A 165 -10.52 -19.97 24.06
C ASP A 165 -8.98 -20.00 24.10
N ALA A 166 -8.34 -18.98 23.50
CA ALA A 166 -6.90 -18.81 23.46
C ALA A 166 -6.31 -18.02 24.64
N CYS A 167 -7.12 -17.25 25.37
CA CYS A 167 -6.71 -16.37 26.46
C CYS A 167 -7.63 -16.57 27.67
N HIS A 168 -7.28 -17.56 28.48
CA HIS A 168 -7.93 -17.83 29.74
C HIS A 168 -7.02 -17.49 30.91
N PRO A 169 -7.58 -17.05 32.06
CA PRO A 169 -6.79 -16.84 33.26
C PRO A 169 -6.05 -18.13 33.63
N SER A 170 -4.75 -18.02 33.80
CA SER A 170 -3.87 -19.15 34.08
C SER A 170 -2.78 -18.68 35.05
N ASP A 171 -2.32 -19.59 35.91
CA ASP A 171 -1.18 -19.37 36.78
C ASP A 171 -0.23 -20.56 36.62
N THR A 172 0.77 -20.35 35.78
CA THR A 172 1.77 -21.38 35.45
C THR A 172 3.01 -21.15 36.30
N LYS A 173 3.29 -22.09 37.20
CA LYS A 173 4.53 -22.12 37.97
C LYS A 173 5.68 -22.53 37.06
N VAL A 174 6.72 -21.70 37.00
CA VAL A 174 7.95 -22.04 36.31
C VAL A 174 8.66 -23.11 37.14
N PRO A 175 8.92 -24.31 36.59
CA PRO A 175 9.58 -25.34 37.34
C PRO A 175 10.96 -24.85 37.78
N ALA A 176 11.24 -24.96 39.08
CA ALA A 176 12.58 -24.74 39.59
C ALA A 176 13.50 -25.75 38.92
N ALA A 177 14.48 -25.30 38.12
CA ALA A 177 15.50 -26.20 37.60
C ALA A 177 16.16 -26.89 38.79
N MET A 178 16.46 -28.17 38.70
CA MET A 178 17.21 -28.90 39.72
C MET A 178 18.57 -29.22 39.13
N ASN A 179 19.50 -28.25 39.03
CA ASN A 179 20.93 -28.45 38.68
C ASN A 179 21.37 -28.23 37.22
N LYS A 180 20.57 -27.59 36.34
CA LYS A 180 21.00 -27.11 35.01
C LYS A 180 20.62 -25.64 34.81
N TRP A 181 21.18 -24.98 33.81
CA TRP A 181 20.72 -23.65 33.37
C TRP A 181 19.21 -23.65 33.30
N MET A 182 18.55 -22.81 34.11
CA MET A 182 17.12 -22.62 34.00
C MET A 182 16.89 -21.77 32.75
N GLU A 183 16.58 -22.45 31.66
CA GLU A 183 15.98 -21.86 30.48
C GLU A 183 14.58 -22.43 30.37
N TYR A 184 13.59 -21.64 30.79
CA TYR A 184 12.19 -21.98 30.61
C TYR A 184 11.69 -21.25 29.38
N HIS A 185 11.26 -21.99 28.38
CA HIS A 185 10.69 -21.45 27.15
C HIS A 185 9.21 -21.84 27.07
N SER A 186 8.34 -20.85 26.90
CA SER A 186 6.91 -21.07 26.70
C SER A 186 6.38 -20.19 25.57
N ILE A 187 5.37 -20.69 24.86
CA ILE A 187 4.59 -19.89 23.92
C ILE A 187 3.30 -19.49 24.64
N VAL A 188 3.06 -18.20 24.72
CA VAL A 188 1.94 -17.60 25.43
C VAL A 188 1.15 -16.71 24.49
N ASN A 189 -0.17 -16.81 24.53
CA ASN A 189 -1.04 -15.94 23.74
C ASN A 189 -1.33 -14.68 24.54
N VAL A 190 -1.00 -13.53 23.97
CA VAL A 190 -1.33 -12.23 24.55
C VAL A 190 -2.59 -11.69 23.88
N CYS A 191 -3.62 -11.45 24.69
CA CYS A 191 -4.85 -10.81 24.25
C CYS A 191 -4.90 -9.33 24.65
N TYR A 192 -5.72 -8.57 23.93
CA TYR A 192 -6.01 -7.20 24.33
C TYR A 192 -6.94 -7.19 25.54
N ASP A 193 -6.43 -6.64 26.65
CA ASP A 193 -7.23 -6.26 27.80
C ASP A 193 -6.70 -4.91 28.30
N PRO A 194 -7.54 -3.87 28.42
CA PRO A 194 -7.10 -2.53 28.86
C PRO A 194 -6.53 -2.52 30.27
N VAL A 195 -6.92 -3.47 31.14
CA VAL A 195 -6.51 -3.54 32.55
C VAL A 195 -5.64 -4.77 32.82
N GLY A 196 -5.80 -5.81 32.01
CA GLY A 196 -5.15 -7.10 32.13
C GLY A 196 -3.89 -7.28 31.30
N GLY A 197 -3.47 -8.54 31.15
CA GLY A 197 -2.34 -8.95 30.34
C GLY A 197 -1.59 -10.14 30.93
N LEU A 198 -0.46 -10.48 30.31
CA LEU A 198 0.45 -11.48 30.84
C LEU A 198 1.35 -10.83 31.90
N ARG A 199 1.43 -11.43 33.09
CA ARG A 199 2.27 -10.96 34.20
C ARG A 199 3.29 -12.03 34.56
N ILE A 200 4.56 -11.66 34.58
CA ILE A 200 5.64 -12.50 35.08
C ILE A 200 5.96 -12.01 36.49
N ARG A 201 5.56 -12.78 37.49
CA ARG A 201 5.79 -12.47 38.90
C ARG A 201 7.05 -13.16 39.39
N VAL A 202 7.98 -12.34 39.83
CA VAL A 202 9.24 -12.75 40.41
C VAL A 202 9.11 -12.65 41.92
N PRO A 203 9.30 -13.74 42.67
CA PRO A 203 9.04 -13.78 44.10
C PRO A 203 10.00 -12.88 44.90
N GLU A 204 9.70 -12.69 46.18
CA GLU A 204 10.58 -11.92 47.06
C GLU A 204 11.99 -12.52 47.08
N PHE A 205 12.95 -11.62 47.03
CA PHE A 205 14.35 -11.92 46.93
C PHE A 205 15.12 -11.27 48.07
N THR A 206 16.00 -12.05 48.69
CA THR A 206 16.85 -11.60 49.81
C THR A 206 18.32 -11.70 49.41
N MET A 207 19.10 -10.62 49.62
CA MET A 207 20.55 -10.63 49.43
C MET A 207 21.29 -10.33 50.73
N PRO A 208 22.55 -10.79 50.85
CA PRO A 208 23.47 -10.27 51.85
C PRO A 208 23.64 -8.75 51.73
N ALA A 209 23.84 -8.09 52.86
CA ALA A 209 24.09 -6.65 52.90
C ALA A 209 25.30 -6.27 52.03
N GLY A 210 25.15 -5.22 51.22
CA GLY A 210 26.19 -4.73 50.31
C GLY A 210 26.23 -5.40 48.93
N MET A 211 25.45 -6.46 48.70
CA MET A 211 25.29 -7.04 47.37
C MET A 211 24.13 -6.38 46.61
N LYS A 212 24.31 -6.16 45.31
CA LYS A 212 23.30 -5.58 44.41
C LYS A 212 22.90 -6.60 43.36
N TYR A 213 21.60 -6.69 43.10
CA TYR A 213 21.03 -7.57 42.09
C TYR A 213 21.64 -7.25 40.71
N GLY A 214 21.94 -8.28 39.91
CA GLY A 214 22.56 -8.12 38.60
C GLY A 214 24.01 -7.62 38.57
N SER A 215 24.67 -7.42 39.73
CA SER A 215 26.13 -7.17 39.73
C SER A 215 26.90 -8.42 39.29
N PRO A 216 28.16 -8.31 38.81
CA PRO A 216 28.94 -9.47 38.42
C PRO A 216 29.00 -10.55 39.51
N GLY A 217 28.60 -11.78 39.16
CA GLY A 217 28.52 -12.92 40.09
C GLY A 217 27.28 -12.94 41.00
N GLN A 218 26.42 -11.92 40.94
CA GLN A 218 25.15 -11.85 41.65
C GLN A 218 24.01 -12.39 40.77
N PRO A 219 22.90 -12.85 41.38
CA PRO A 219 21.75 -13.34 40.62
C PRO A 219 21.09 -12.24 39.80
N SER A 220 20.71 -12.62 38.59
CA SER A 220 19.77 -11.91 37.73
C SER A 220 18.89 -12.88 36.96
N LEU A 221 17.66 -12.45 36.71
CA LEU A 221 16.65 -13.11 35.91
C LEU A 221 16.34 -12.19 34.73
N SER A 222 16.74 -12.64 33.55
CA SER A 222 16.48 -11.99 32.29
C SER A 222 15.29 -12.68 31.62
N VAL A 223 14.33 -11.90 31.15
CA VAL A 223 13.20 -12.37 30.36
C VAL A 223 13.43 -11.93 28.93
N MET A 224 13.54 -12.91 28.04
CA MET A 224 13.58 -12.69 26.59
C MET A 224 12.17 -12.93 26.03
N ILE A 225 11.65 -11.97 25.28
CA ILE A 225 10.31 -11.98 24.69
C ILE A 225 10.47 -11.83 23.18
N ASN A 226 10.02 -12.83 22.45
CA ASN A 226 10.13 -12.89 21.00
C ASN A 226 8.76 -13.07 20.34
N ALA A 227 8.60 -12.55 19.13
CA ALA A 227 7.49 -12.95 18.27
C ALA A 227 7.60 -14.45 17.95
N SER A 228 6.53 -15.21 18.13
CA SER A 228 6.55 -16.66 17.80
C SER A 228 6.58 -16.92 16.30
N GLN A 229 6.04 -16.01 15.50
CA GLN A 229 5.97 -16.11 14.05
C GLN A 229 6.93 -15.14 13.39
N ALA A 230 7.53 -15.60 12.29
CA ALA A 230 8.35 -14.74 11.45
C ALA A 230 7.48 -13.76 10.66
N PRO A 231 7.91 -12.49 10.51
CA PRO A 231 7.25 -11.58 9.59
C PRO A 231 7.35 -12.17 8.19
N ALA A 232 6.23 -12.20 7.48
CA ALA A 232 6.16 -12.77 6.13
C ALA A 232 7.09 -12.06 5.14
N GLY A 233 7.48 -10.81 5.43
CA GLY A 233 8.37 -9.97 4.62
C GLY A 233 9.85 -10.01 4.99
N GLY A 234 10.30 -10.90 5.90
CA GLY A 234 11.71 -10.97 6.30
C GLY A 234 12.22 -9.75 7.09
N GLY A 235 11.32 -8.98 7.69
CA GLY A 235 11.64 -7.87 8.57
C GLY A 235 12.27 -8.33 9.89
N GLU A 236 12.76 -7.38 10.69
CA GLU A 236 13.25 -7.66 12.03
C GLU A 236 12.11 -8.19 12.91
N HIS A 237 12.40 -9.27 13.64
CA HIS A 237 11.45 -9.83 14.58
C HIS A 237 11.50 -9.07 15.90
N MET A 238 10.35 -8.91 16.55
CA MET A 238 10.31 -8.48 17.94
C MET A 238 11.18 -9.42 18.78
N CYS A 239 12.20 -8.85 19.42
CA CYS A 239 13.09 -9.51 20.37
C CYS A 239 13.47 -8.50 21.46
N VAL A 240 13.07 -8.77 22.69
CA VAL A 240 13.34 -7.90 23.84
C VAL A 240 13.87 -8.73 24.99
N THR A 241 14.99 -8.31 25.55
CA THR A 241 15.53 -8.90 26.78
C THR A 241 15.46 -7.88 27.91
N ILE A 242 14.77 -8.23 29.00
CA ILE A 242 14.58 -7.37 30.16
C ILE A 242 14.95 -8.12 31.43
N ASP A 243 15.81 -7.51 32.23
CA ASP A 243 16.08 -7.96 33.59
C ASP A 243 14.95 -7.51 34.53
N ILE A 244 14.38 -8.46 35.27
CA ILE A 244 13.36 -8.15 36.29
C ILE A 244 14.04 -8.08 37.64
N GLU A 245 14.22 -6.87 38.15
CA GLU A 245 14.78 -6.69 39.48
C GLU A 245 13.68 -6.90 40.53
N PRO A 246 14.03 -7.48 41.69
CA PRO A 246 13.12 -7.56 42.83
C PRO A 246 12.65 -6.17 43.25
N SER A 247 11.42 -6.08 43.74
CA SER A 247 10.77 -4.82 44.15
C SER A 247 10.54 -3.83 43.00
N GLN A 248 10.71 -4.21 41.74
CA GLN A 248 10.43 -3.37 40.59
C GLN A 248 9.23 -3.86 39.81
N ARG A 249 8.43 -2.91 39.31
CA ARG A 249 7.36 -3.16 38.34
C ARG A 249 7.73 -2.52 37.01
N LYS A 250 7.61 -3.32 35.95
CA LYS A 250 7.84 -2.89 34.58
C LYS A 250 6.67 -3.32 33.72
N THR A 251 6.28 -2.49 32.77
CA THR A 251 5.27 -2.83 31.77
C THR A 251 5.85 -2.67 30.38
N ILE A 252 5.71 -3.69 29.55
CA ILE A 252 5.99 -3.63 28.11
C ILE A 252 4.66 -3.52 27.38
N PHE A 253 4.59 -2.55 26.47
CA PHE A 253 3.53 -2.50 25.49
C PHE A 253 4.00 -3.10 24.17
N VAL A 254 3.24 -4.07 23.69
CA VAL A 254 3.41 -4.71 22.39
C VAL A 254 2.44 -4.05 21.42
N GLY A 255 3.00 -3.44 20.37
CA GLY A 255 2.24 -2.97 19.23
C GLY A 255 2.07 -4.09 18.21
N VAL A 256 1.11 -3.92 17.30
CA VAL A 256 0.91 -4.84 16.17
C VAL A 256 0.76 -3.99 14.92
N VAL A 257 1.54 -4.31 13.89
CA VAL A 257 1.34 -3.80 12.54
C VAL A 257 0.42 -4.79 11.81
N VAL A 258 -0.69 -4.28 11.29
CA VAL A 258 -1.63 -5.05 10.47
C VAL A 258 -1.47 -4.59 9.03
N ARG A 259 -1.02 -5.49 8.15
CA ARG A 259 -1.01 -5.21 6.72
C ARG A 259 -2.18 -5.93 6.07
N SER A 260 -3.13 -5.17 5.54
CA SER A 260 -4.23 -5.70 4.75
C SER A 260 -3.90 -5.49 3.29
N ASN A 261 -3.74 -6.60 2.56
CA ASN A 261 -3.61 -6.51 1.12
C ASN A 261 -5.01 -6.56 0.49
N GLU A 262 -5.51 -5.39 0.08
CA GLU A 262 -6.77 -5.23 -0.64
C GLU A 262 -6.54 -5.28 -2.15
N MET A 263 -5.59 -6.10 -2.61
CA MET A 263 -5.52 -6.44 -4.02
C MET A 263 -6.81 -7.16 -4.41
N ALA A 264 -7.65 -6.46 -5.18
CA ALA A 264 -8.72 -7.10 -5.93
C ALA A 264 -8.08 -8.21 -6.76
N ASP A 265 -8.41 -9.47 -6.45
CA ASP A 265 -8.02 -10.59 -7.29
C ASP A 265 -8.50 -10.26 -8.71
N PRO A 266 -7.62 -10.18 -9.73
CA PRO A 266 -8.03 -9.84 -11.08
C PRO A 266 -9.12 -10.78 -11.62
N ALA A 267 -9.24 -12.00 -11.08
CA ALA A 267 -10.33 -12.92 -11.39
C ALA A 267 -11.70 -12.44 -10.88
N THR A 268 -11.75 -11.70 -9.76
CA THR A 268 -12.99 -11.10 -9.22
C THR A 268 -13.44 -9.83 -9.95
N LEU A 269 -12.61 -9.27 -10.85
CA LEU A 269 -12.95 -8.05 -11.61
C LEU A 269 -14.03 -8.23 -12.68
N LEU A 270 -14.36 -9.47 -13.08
CA LEU A 270 -15.30 -9.75 -14.17
C LEU A 270 -16.64 -10.35 -13.71
N LEU A 271 -16.80 -10.63 -12.42
CA LEU A 271 -18.02 -11.22 -11.88
C LEU A 271 -18.66 -10.29 -10.85
N PRO A 272 -19.85 -9.72 -11.13
CA PRO A 272 -20.61 -9.00 -10.13
C PRO A 272 -21.11 -10.03 -9.09
N HIS A 273 -20.87 -9.77 -7.81
CA HIS A 273 -21.23 -10.60 -6.64
C HIS A 273 -20.39 -11.86 -6.37
N HIS A 274 -19.16 -11.67 -5.89
CA HIS A 274 -18.64 -12.62 -4.92
C HIS A 274 -18.15 -11.88 -3.66
N ASP A 275 -18.97 -11.89 -2.61
CA ASP A 275 -18.79 -11.18 -1.33
C ASP A 275 -17.67 -11.75 -0.44
N SER A 276 -16.63 -12.34 -1.03
CA SER A 276 -15.51 -12.91 -0.29
C SER A 276 -14.21 -12.37 -0.87
N SER A 277 -13.97 -11.06 -0.71
CA SER A 277 -12.60 -10.56 -0.76
C SER A 277 -11.84 -11.22 0.39
N THR A 278 -11.07 -12.26 0.09
CA THR A 278 -10.13 -12.85 1.04
C THR A 278 -9.03 -11.83 1.29
N THR A 279 -9.30 -10.86 2.17
CA THR A 279 -8.29 -9.91 2.63
C THR A 279 -7.25 -10.71 3.38
N VAL A 280 -6.08 -10.90 2.75
CA VAL A 280 -4.94 -11.48 3.43
C VAL A 280 -4.42 -10.42 4.40
N LYS A 281 -4.55 -10.72 5.69
CA LYS A 281 -4.04 -9.89 6.77
C LYS A 281 -2.79 -10.53 7.35
N SER A 282 -1.69 -9.79 7.41
CA SER A 282 -0.54 -10.16 8.24
C SER A 282 -0.57 -9.36 9.53
N TYR A 283 -0.11 -10.00 10.61
CA TYR A 283 0.00 -9.40 11.94
C TYR A 283 1.45 -9.49 12.39
N GLU A 284 2.11 -8.34 12.51
CA GLU A 284 3.53 -8.25 12.83
C GLU A 284 3.68 -7.55 14.18
N PRO A 285 3.91 -8.28 15.29
CA PRO A 285 4.08 -7.68 16.60
C PRO A 285 5.43 -6.96 16.70
N TYR A 286 5.46 -5.86 17.43
CA TYR A 286 6.67 -5.08 17.70
C TYR A 286 6.67 -4.54 19.12
N THR A 287 7.85 -4.23 19.64
CA THR A 287 7.98 -3.59 20.96
C THR A 287 7.69 -2.11 20.81
N ALA A 288 6.57 -1.67 21.37
CA ALA A 288 6.16 -0.30 21.23
C ALA A 288 6.78 0.60 22.30
N ASP A 289 6.60 0.24 23.56
CA ASP A 289 7.04 1.06 24.69
C ASP A 289 7.44 0.18 25.88
N LEU A 290 8.40 0.65 26.69
CA LEU A 290 8.81 0.04 27.95
C LEU A 290 8.68 1.08 29.06
N PHE A 291 7.80 0.82 30.03
CA PHE A 291 7.58 1.67 31.18
C PHE A 291 8.13 1.03 32.45
N TYR A 292 8.68 1.89 33.29
CA TYR A 292 9.01 1.56 34.67
C TYR A 292 7.86 2.08 35.55
N ASP A 293 7.06 1.17 36.09
CA ASP A 293 5.86 1.52 36.86
C ASP A 293 6.20 1.92 38.31
N GLY A 294 7.45 1.72 38.72
CA GLY A 294 7.96 2.14 40.02
C GLY A 294 8.49 1.01 40.88
N HIS A 295 8.79 1.38 42.12
CA HIS A 295 9.17 0.47 43.19
C HIS A 295 7.91 0.03 43.93
N THR A 296 7.90 -1.22 44.39
CA THR A 296 6.81 -1.76 45.19
C THR A 296 7.27 -1.96 46.62
N ASP A 297 6.40 -1.68 47.59
CA ASP A 297 6.69 -1.94 49.01
C ASP A 297 6.87 -3.43 49.30
N ARG A 298 6.32 -4.27 48.43
CA ARG A 298 6.57 -5.71 48.41
C ARG A 298 7.88 -5.96 47.67
N LYS A 299 8.70 -6.87 48.21
CA LYS A 299 10.00 -7.20 47.64
C LYS A 299 9.93 -8.10 46.40
N ASP A 300 8.74 -8.32 45.86
CA ASP A 300 8.50 -9.06 44.62
C ASP A 300 8.76 -8.16 43.40
N GLY A 301 9.19 -8.77 42.30
CA GLY A 301 9.31 -8.11 41.00
C GLY A 301 8.13 -8.48 40.11
N GLU A 302 7.71 -7.58 39.23
CA GLU A 302 6.67 -7.87 38.25
C GLU A 302 7.04 -7.30 36.89
N LEU A 303 6.87 -8.10 35.86
CA LEU A 303 6.88 -7.66 34.47
C LEU A 303 5.53 -7.92 33.85
N ARG A 304 4.82 -6.86 33.48
CA ARG A 304 3.57 -6.93 32.73
C ARG A 304 3.84 -6.79 31.24
N ILE A 305 3.21 -7.62 30.44
CA ILE A 305 3.21 -7.58 28.99
C ILE A 305 1.77 -7.32 28.56
N ALA A 306 1.53 -6.16 27.96
CA ALA A 306 0.22 -5.70 27.53
C ALA A 306 0.24 -5.31 26.04
N LEU A 307 -0.90 -5.39 25.36
CA LEU A 307 -1.01 -4.87 23.99
C LEU A 307 -1.36 -3.37 24.01
N LYS A 308 -0.92 -2.63 22.99
CA LYS A 308 -1.39 -1.25 22.76
C LYS A 308 -2.90 -1.19 22.52
N GLN A 309 -3.50 -0.01 22.74
CA GLN A 309 -4.92 0.21 22.49
C GLN A 309 -5.29 0.13 21.00
N PHE A 310 -4.37 0.58 20.14
CA PHE A 310 -4.52 0.58 18.70
C PHE A 310 -3.37 -0.14 18.04
N ALA A 311 -3.68 -0.87 16.97
CA ALA A 311 -2.74 -1.45 16.04
C ALA A 311 -2.53 -0.49 14.86
N ASP A 312 -1.32 -0.48 14.32
CA ASP A 312 -0.97 0.30 13.14
C ASP A 312 -1.45 -0.46 11.90
N HIS A 313 -2.46 0.06 11.22
CA HIS A 313 -3.11 -0.64 10.11
C HIS A 313 -2.75 0.02 8.78
N PHE A 314 -2.04 -0.74 7.95
CA PHE A 314 -1.66 -0.34 6.60
C PHE A 314 -2.50 -1.12 5.60
N VAL A 315 -3.32 -0.38 4.84
CA VAL A 315 -4.04 -0.95 3.71
C VAL A 315 -3.24 -0.67 2.46
N ILE A 316 -2.78 -1.74 1.82
CA ILE A 316 -2.10 -1.69 0.53
C ILE A 316 -3.19 -1.77 -0.53
N SER A 317 -3.38 -0.68 -1.26
CA SER A 317 -4.37 -0.59 -2.33
C SER A 317 -3.77 0.08 -3.57
N ARG A 318 -4.31 -0.23 -4.75
CA ARG A 318 -3.94 0.48 -5.98
C ARG A 318 -4.94 1.59 -6.24
N PRO A 319 -4.50 2.85 -6.41
CA PRO A 319 -5.41 3.97 -6.54
C PRO A 319 -6.22 3.88 -7.84
N GLY A 320 -7.53 4.04 -7.69
CA GLY A 320 -8.49 4.02 -8.79
C GLY A 320 -9.37 2.78 -8.78
N SER A 321 -10.46 2.83 -9.54
CA SER A 321 -11.38 1.71 -9.71
C SER A 321 -11.43 1.32 -11.18
N VAL A 322 -11.78 0.06 -11.45
CA VAL A 322 -12.04 -0.39 -12.82
C VAL A 322 -13.15 0.43 -13.48
N LEU A 323 -14.16 0.85 -12.71
CA LEU A 323 -15.19 1.78 -13.19
C LEU A 323 -14.61 3.13 -13.62
N GLY A 324 -13.61 3.65 -12.90
CA GLY A 324 -12.86 4.84 -13.30
C GLY A 324 -12.13 4.64 -14.63
N VAL A 325 -11.45 3.50 -14.82
CA VAL A 325 -10.77 3.16 -16.08
C VAL A 325 -11.77 3.02 -17.24
N LEU A 326 -12.90 2.35 -17.02
CA LEU A 326 -13.96 2.24 -18.01
C LEU A 326 -14.57 3.61 -18.35
N GLY A 327 -14.70 4.49 -17.36
CA GLY A 327 -15.09 5.89 -17.55
C GLY A 327 -14.09 6.66 -18.42
N GLU A 328 -12.79 6.50 -18.18
CA GLU A 328 -11.72 7.09 -19.00
C GLU A 328 -11.76 6.56 -20.46
N ILE A 329 -11.94 5.25 -20.64
CA ILE A 329 -12.12 4.62 -21.97
C ILE A 329 -13.35 5.17 -22.67
N GLY A 330 -14.49 5.25 -21.98
CA GLY A 330 -15.73 5.81 -22.51
C GLY A 330 -15.60 7.29 -22.89
N GLY A 331 -14.93 8.09 -22.05
CA GLY A 331 -14.67 9.51 -22.30
C GLY A 331 -13.76 9.73 -23.51
N MET A 332 -12.68 8.96 -23.63
CA MET A 332 -11.79 9.01 -24.80
C MET A 332 -12.50 8.59 -26.08
N ASN A 333 -13.34 7.54 -26.02
CA ASN A 333 -14.16 7.14 -27.17
C ASN A 333 -15.05 8.29 -27.62
N GLY A 334 -15.73 8.98 -26.70
CA GLY A 334 -16.54 10.17 -27.02
C GLY A 334 -15.74 11.26 -27.74
N LEU A 335 -14.51 11.52 -27.31
CA LEU A 335 -13.61 12.49 -27.97
C LEU A 335 -13.20 12.03 -29.38
N ILE A 336 -12.85 10.76 -29.55
CA ILE A 336 -12.49 10.17 -30.86
C ILE A 336 -13.67 10.31 -31.83
N PHE A 337 -14.88 9.92 -31.41
CA PHE A 337 -16.09 10.10 -32.21
C PHE A 337 -16.34 11.56 -32.57
N GLY A 338 -16.22 12.48 -31.61
CA GLY A 338 -16.38 13.91 -31.83
C GLY A 338 -15.39 14.47 -32.86
N LEU A 339 -14.11 14.06 -32.78
CA LEU A 339 -13.06 14.47 -33.71
C LEU A 339 -13.33 13.96 -35.13
N PHE A 340 -13.72 12.69 -35.27
CA PHE A 340 -14.04 12.12 -36.59
C PHE A 340 -15.27 12.76 -37.23
N LEU A 341 -16.32 13.05 -36.44
CA LEU A 341 -17.49 13.80 -36.92
C LEU A 341 -17.10 15.21 -37.38
N PHE A 342 -16.30 15.91 -36.58
CA PHE A 342 -15.81 17.25 -36.93
C PHE A 342 -14.99 17.24 -38.23
N LEU A 343 -14.01 16.35 -38.34
CA LEU A 343 -13.20 16.19 -39.55
C LEU A 343 -14.08 15.82 -40.76
N GLY A 344 -15.03 14.91 -40.59
CA GLY A 344 -15.98 14.54 -41.64
C GLY A 344 -16.78 15.73 -42.17
N LEU A 345 -17.27 16.59 -41.27
CA LEU A 345 -17.98 17.83 -41.64
C LEU A 345 -17.07 18.82 -42.37
N VAL A 346 -15.82 18.98 -41.92
CA VAL A 346 -14.82 19.84 -42.57
C VAL A 346 -14.52 19.33 -43.98
N PHE A 347 -14.27 18.03 -44.15
CA PHE A 347 -14.04 17.41 -45.45
C PHE A 347 -15.25 17.56 -46.38
N GLN A 348 -16.48 17.33 -45.88
CA GLN A 348 -17.70 17.55 -46.66
C GLN A 348 -17.83 19.02 -47.12
N ARG A 349 -17.52 19.98 -46.24
CA ARG A 349 -17.56 21.40 -46.57
C ARG A 349 -16.50 21.76 -47.61
N MET A 350 -15.26 21.30 -47.44
CA MET A 350 -14.19 21.50 -48.41
C MET A 350 -14.53 20.89 -49.77
N HIS A 351 -15.07 19.67 -49.78
CA HIS A 351 -15.52 19.01 -51.01
C HIS A 351 -16.61 19.82 -51.72
N ARG A 352 -17.60 20.34 -50.98
CA ARG A 352 -18.62 21.24 -51.57
C ARG A 352 -18.02 22.54 -52.11
N MET A 353 -17.01 23.11 -51.46
CA MET A 353 -16.34 24.33 -51.95
C MET A 353 -15.49 24.07 -53.20
N LEU A 354 -14.82 22.92 -53.27
CA LEU A 354 -13.93 22.57 -54.39
C LEU A 354 -14.70 22.04 -55.62
N PHE A 355 -15.79 21.29 -55.40
CA PHE A 355 -16.49 20.57 -56.47
C PHE A 355 -17.95 21.02 -56.67
N GLY A 356 -18.54 21.78 -55.73
CA GLY A 356 -19.95 22.18 -55.77
C GLY A 356 -20.25 23.49 -56.51
N GLY A 357 -19.25 24.14 -57.11
CA GLY A 357 -19.39 25.45 -57.78
C GLY A 357 -19.97 25.42 -59.20
N GLY A 358 -20.53 24.29 -59.67
CA GLY A 358 -20.78 24.06 -61.09
C GLY A 358 -22.25 24.02 -61.56
N SER A 359 -23.25 24.19 -60.69
CA SER A 359 -24.65 24.26 -61.14
C SER A 359 -25.20 25.68 -61.01
N THR A 360 -24.65 26.60 -61.80
CA THR A 360 -25.50 27.66 -62.34
C THR A 360 -26.45 26.98 -63.32
N THR A 361 -27.53 26.39 -62.79
CA THR A 361 -28.72 26.09 -63.58
C THR A 361 -29.18 27.45 -64.06
N GLU A 362 -28.77 27.80 -65.28
CA GLU A 362 -29.32 28.90 -66.03
C GLU A 362 -30.80 28.57 -66.21
N ASP A 363 -31.64 29.06 -65.30
CA ASP A 363 -33.09 29.03 -65.42
C ASP A 363 -33.44 29.74 -66.72
N LYS A 364 -33.54 28.98 -67.81
CA LYS A 364 -34.14 29.46 -69.04
C LYS A 364 -35.57 29.87 -68.70
N PRO A 365 -35.95 31.16 -68.84
CA PRO A 365 -37.33 31.55 -68.66
C PRO A 365 -38.16 30.81 -69.71
N VAL A 366 -39.06 29.94 -69.25
CA VAL A 366 -40.07 29.30 -70.08
C VAL A 366 -40.97 30.42 -70.61
N ARG A 367 -40.75 30.80 -71.85
CA ARG A 367 -41.59 31.73 -72.60
C ARG A 367 -42.95 31.05 -72.83
N GLN A 368 -43.95 31.37 -72.02
CA GLN A 368 -45.34 31.04 -72.32
C GLN A 368 -45.74 31.79 -73.60
N SER A 369 -45.87 31.07 -74.72
CA SER A 369 -46.55 31.59 -75.90
C SER A 369 -48.06 31.50 -75.68
N GLY A 370 -48.69 32.63 -75.44
CA GLY A 370 -50.13 32.81 -75.66
C GLY A 370 -50.38 33.29 -77.10
N THR A 371 -51.45 32.73 -77.67
CA THR A 371 -52.17 33.02 -78.94
C THR A 371 -51.45 32.80 -80.26
#